data_AF-A0A521SEM6-F1
#
_entry.id   AF-A0A521SEM6-F1
#
_cell.length_a   1.000
_cell.length_b   1.000
_cell.length_c   1.000
_cell.angle_alpha   90.00
_cell.angle_beta   90.00
_cell.angle_gamma   90.00
#
_symmetry.space_group_name_H-M   'P 1'
#
loop_
_entity.id
_entity.type
_entity.pdbx_description
1 polymer ?
#
loop_
_entity_poly.entity_id
_entity_poly.type
_entity_poly.pdbx_seq_one_letter_code
_entity_poly.pdbx_strand_id
1 'polypeptide(L)'
;MAEWIIVILTLVIAFFTFLVWKVYERIAWLTGAMETHSDLMLRIEARRGINGEPIKLVWWDPTIEKIPTRKQHGEEVDLSTIYIYLPMEMRQNKPGYRDKLKSLFNLP
;
A
#
# COMPACT_ATOMS: atom_id res chain seq x y z
N MET A 1 -9.12 -23.91 -51.43
CA MET A 1 -8.67 -24.66 -50.24
C MET A 1 -8.04 -23.76 -49.18
N ALA A 2 -7.14 -22.84 -49.54
CA ALA A 2 -6.52 -21.92 -48.59
C ALA A 2 -7.52 -21.03 -47.80
N GLU A 3 -8.58 -20.54 -48.45
CA GLU A 3 -9.60 -19.70 -47.79
C GLU A 3 -10.33 -20.40 -46.64
N TRP A 4 -10.69 -21.67 -46.83
CA TRP A 4 -11.33 -22.48 -45.78
C TRP A 4 -10.39 -22.73 -44.60
N ILE A 5 -9.08 -22.90 -44.86
CA ILE A 5 -8.07 -23.04 -43.81
C ILE A 5 -7.96 -21.75 -43.00
N ILE A 6 -7.98 -20.58 -43.65
CA ILE A 6 -7.92 -19.27 -42.99
C ILE A 6 -9.17 -19.05 -42.11
N VAL A 7 -10.36 -19.42 -42.59
CA VAL A 7 -11.61 -19.32 -41.82
C VAL A 7 -11.57 -20.18 -40.57
N ILE A 8 -11.14 -21.45 -40.69
CA ILE A 8 -11.01 -22.36 -39.55
C ILE A 8 -9.99 -21.82 -38.55
N LEU A 9 -8.83 -21.36 -39.02
CA LEU A 9 -7.79 -20.82 -38.15
C LEU A 9 -8.27 -19.58 -37.40
N THR A 10 -9.03 -18.71 -38.08
CA THR A 10 -9.60 -17.49 -37.48
C THR A 10 -10.64 -17.83 -36.42
N LEU A 11 -11.49 -18.84 -36.65
CA LEU A 11 -12.45 -19.32 -35.65
C LEU A 11 -11.75 -19.90 -34.42
N VAL A 12 -10.68 -20.66 -34.62
CA VAL A 12 -9.87 -21.22 -33.52
C VAL A 12 -9.24 -20.08 -32.71
N ILE A 13 -8.63 -19.10 -33.36
CA ILE A 13 -8.04 -17.93 -32.67
C ILE A 13 -9.12 -17.18 -31.89
N ALA A 14 -10.26 -16.87 -32.51
CA ALA A 14 -11.35 -16.17 -31.85
C ALA A 14 -11.88 -16.94 -30.61
N PHE A 15 -11.99 -18.27 -30.72
CA PHE A 15 -12.38 -19.12 -29.60
C PHE A 15 -11.37 -19.11 -28.46
N PHE A 16 -10.07 -19.20 -28.78
CA PHE A 16 -9.00 -19.10 -27.78
C PHE A 16 -8.97 -17.72 -27.12
N THR A 17 -9.10 -16.63 -27.87
CA THR A 17 -9.17 -15.28 -27.32
C THR A 17 -10.35 -15.12 -26.37
N PHE A 18 -11.51 -15.68 -26.73
CA PHE A 18 -12.70 -15.68 -25.86
C PHE A 18 -12.46 -16.45 -24.55
N LEU A 19 -11.87 -17.65 -24.62
CA LEU A 19 -11.52 -18.43 -23.43
C LEU A 19 -10.53 -17.67 -22.53
N VAL A 20 -9.49 -17.09 -23.13
CA VAL A 20 -8.48 -16.30 -22.40
C VAL A 20 -9.14 -15.12 -21.69
N TRP A 21 -10.03 -14.38 -22.37
CA TRP A 21 -10.80 -13.30 -21.75
C TRP A 21 -11.55 -13.80 -20.51
N LYS A 22 -12.28 -14.92 -20.62
CA LYS A 22 -13.07 -15.45 -19.51
C LYS A 22 -12.22 -15.93 -18.34
N VAL A 23 -11.03 -16.47 -18.62
CA VAL A 23 -10.07 -16.83 -17.58
C VAL A 23 -9.53 -15.58 -16.89
N TYR A 24 -9.15 -14.54 -17.63
CA TYR A 24 -8.70 -13.27 -17.05
C TYR A 24 -9.77 -12.60 -16.18
N GLU A 25 -11.02 -12.59 -16.61
CA GLU A 25 -12.15 -12.07 -15.84
C GLU A 25 -12.30 -12.80 -14.50
N ARG A 26 -12.16 -14.14 -14.51
CA ARG A 26 -12.18 -14.95 -13.28
C ARG A 26 -10.97 -14.71 -12.38
N ILE A 27 -9.77 -14.61 -12.95
CA ILE A 27 -8.55 -14.32 -12.18
C ILE A 27 -8.66 -12.95 -11.52
N ALA A 28 -9.06 -11.92 -12.27
CA ALA A 28 -9.24 -10.57 -11.76
C ALA A 28 -10.26 -10.51 -10.62
N TRP A 29 -11.35 -11.25 -10.74
CA TRP A 29 -12.35 -11.38 -9.67
C TRP A 29 -11.76 -12.08 -8.43
N LEU A 30 -11.01 -13.17 -8.61
CA LEU A 30 -10.36 -13.88 -7.51
C LEU A 30 -9.28 -13.04 -6.83
N THR A 31 -8.45 -12.32 -7.58
CA THR A 31 -7.43 -11.43 -7.01
C THR A 31 -8.07 -10.26 -6.28
N GLY A 32 -9.12 -9.66 -6.84
CA GLY A 32 -9.86 -8.60 -6.16
C GLY A 32 -10.49 -9.09 -4.84
N ALA A 33 -11.06 -10.30 -4.83
CA ALA A 33 -11.58 -10.94 -3.63
C ALA A 33 -10.47 -11.27 -2.61
N MET A 34 -9.30 -11.72 -3.06
CA MET A 34 -8.14 -11.99 -2.20
C MET A 34 -7.58 -10.72 -1.57
N GLU A 35 -7.49 -9.61 -2.32
CA GLU A 35 -7.06 -8.31 -1.78
C GLU A 35 -8.01 -7.82 -0.69
N THR A 36 -9.33 -7.94 -0.91
CA THR A 36 -10.33 -7.55 0.11
C THR A 36 -10.26 -8.44 1.34
N HIS A 37 -10.03 -9.75 1.17
CA HIS A 37 -9.83 -10.67 2.29
C HIS A 37 -8.53 -10.39 3.06
N SER A 38 -7.45 -10.04 2.37
CA SER A 38 -6.17 -9.70 2.99
C SER A 38 -6.26 -8.40 3.78
N ASP A 39 -6.88 -7.35 3.24
CA ASP A 39 -7.12 -6.09 3.98
C ASP A 39 -7.99 -6.34 5.22
N LEU A 40 -9.06 -7.14 5.08
CA LEU A 40 -9.92 -7.49 6.21
C LEU A 40 -9.16 -8.28 7.28
N MET A 41 -8.31 -9.23 6.90
CA MET A 41 -7.46 -9.99 7.82
C MET A 41 -6.45 -9.09 8.53
N LEU A 42 -5.78 -8.20 7.79
CA LEU A 42 -4.84 -7.22 8.35
C LEU A 42 -5.52 -6.28 9.35
N ARG A 43 -6.75 -5.83 9.07
CA ARG A 43 -7.53 -5.02 10.02
C ARG A 43 -7.94 -5.80 11.26
N ILE A 44 -8.33 -7.07 11.10
CA ILE A 44 -8.65 -7.94 12.23
C ILE A 44 -7.40 -8.19 13.07
N GLU A 45 -6.26 -8.43 12.45
CA GLU A 45 -4.99 -8.68 13.13
C GLU A 45 -4.47 -7.42 13.82
N ALA A 46 -4.61 -6.25 13.20
CA ALA A 46 -4.32 -4.97 13.84
C ALA A 46 -5.22 -4.70 15.06
N ARG A 47 -6.51 -5.09 14.98
CA ARG A 47 -7.45 -5.02 16.12
C ARG A 47 -7.17 -6.06 17.20
N ARG A 48 -6.74 -7.27 16.81
CA ARG A 48 -6.34 -8.33 17.72
C ARG A 48 -5.05 -7.97 18.45
N GLY A 49 -4.19 -7.23 17.75
CA GLY A 49 -3.01 -6.62 18.35
C GLY A 49 -1.86 -7.59 18.61
N ILE A 50 -0.83 -7.09 19.27
CA ILE A 50 0.33 -7.87 19.72
C ILE A 50 0.15 -8.10 21.21
N ASN A 51 0.26 -9.35 21.67
CA ASN A 51 0.00 -9.74 23.08
C ASN A 51 -1.39 -9.36 23.63
N GLY A 52 -2.39 -9.21 22.76
CA GLY A 52 -3.77 -8.89 23.14
C GLY A 52 -4.07 -7.39 23.27
N GLU A 53 -3.11 -6.51 22.97
CA GLU A 53 -3.34 -5.07 22.89
C GLU A 53 -3.46 -4.59 21.43
N PRO A 54 -4.56 -3.94 21.04
CA PRO A 54 -4.75 -3.45 19.67
C PRO A 54 -3.66 -2.45 19.28
N ILE A 55 -3.22 -2.50 18.02
CA ILE A 55 -2.20 -1.59 17.49
C ILE A 55 -2.74 -0.14 17.58
N LYS A 56 -1.99 0.74 18.22
CA LYS A 56 -2.36 2.15 18.42
C LYS A 56 -1.84 2.99 17.25
N LEU A 57 -2.72 3.80 16.66
CA LEU A 57 -2.37 4.80 15.66
C LEU A 57 -2.25 6.15 16.35
N VAL A 58 -1.04 6.69 16.39
CA VAL A 58 -0.76 7.97 17.07
C VAL A 58 -0.29 8.99 16.05
N TRP A 59 -0.97 10.13 15.98
CA TRP A 59 -0.50 11.26 15.20
C TRP A 59 0.76 11.85 15.83
N TRP A 60 1.83 11.96 15.05
CA TRP A 60 3.11 12.47 15.50
C TRP A 60 3.51 13.72 14.74
N ASP A 61 3.85 14.77 15.49
CA ASP A 61 4.37 16.03 14.95
C ASP A 61 5.90 16.10 15.11
N PRO A 62 6.67 15.99 14.01
CA PRO A 62 8.14 16.06 14.04
C PRO A 62 8.68 17.42 14.45
N THR A 63 7.84 18.45 14.44
CA THR A 63 8.26 19.82 14.72
C THR A 63 8.27 20.11 16.22
N ILE A 64 7.77 19.18 17.03
CA ILE A 64 7.70 19.27 18.49
C ILE A 64 8.67 18.27 19.12
N GLU A 65 8.63 17.02 18.67
CA GLU A 65 9.38 15.93 19.31
C GLU A 65 10.09 15.06 18.26
N LYS A 66 11.26 14.51 18.61
CA LYS A 66 11.93 13.50 17.79
C LYS A 66 11.10 12.22 17.76
N ILE A 67 11.20 11.47 16.67
CA ILE A 67 10.41 10.24 16.54
C ILE A 67 10.80 9.29 17.69
N PRO A 68 9.84 8.71 18.42
CA PRO A 68 10.12 7.86 19.58
C PRO A 68 10.68 6.48 19.20
N THR A 69 11.20 6.32 17.98
CA THR A 69 11.88 5.08 17.56
C THR A 69 13.36 5.20 17.84
N ARG A 70 13.87 4.28 18.65
CA ARG A 70 15.32 4.05 18.73
C ARG A 70 15.76 3.35 17.44
N LYS A 71 16.25 4.13 16.49
CA LYS A 71 16.79 3.60 15.22
C LYS A 71 18.23 3.10 15.41
N GLN A 72 18.46 2.26 16.41
CA GLN A 72 19.74 1.58 16.60
C GLN A 72 19.66 0.19 15.99
N HIS A 73 20.69 -0.19 15.22
CA HIS A 73 20.75 -1.50 14.62
C HIS A 73 20.85 -2.57 15.72
N GLY A 74 19.92 -3.55 15.71
CA GLY A 74 19.88 -4.64 16.69
C GLY A 74 19.00 -4.40 17.92
N GLU A 75 18.38 -3.22 18.07
CA GLU A 75 17.35 -3.02 19.10
C GLU A 75 15.97 -3.49 18.61
N GLU A 76 15.20 -4.10 19.52
CA GLU A 76 13.84 -4.54 19.26
C GLU A 76 12.92 -3.32 19.06
N VAL A 77 12.18 -3.32 17.95
CA VAL A 77 11.28 -2.23 17.60
C VAL A 77 9.89 -2.56 18.12
N ASP A 78 9.30 -1.65 18.88
CA ASP A 78 7.91 -1.77 19.28
C ASP A 78 6.98 -1.60 18.06
N LEU A 79 6.30 -2.68 17.70
CA LEU A 79 5.32 -2.71 16.60
C LEU A 79 3.89 -2.43 17.09
N SER A 80 3.68 -2.24 18.40
CA SER A 80 2.35 -1.99 18.98
C SER A 80 1.81 -0.59 18.65
N THR A 81 2.69 0.36 18.31
CA THR A 81 2.30 1.74 18.03
C THR A 81 2.83 2.20 16.68
N ILE A 82 1.91 2.55 15.79
CA ILE A 82 2.23 3.13 14.48
C ILE A 82 2.08 4.64 14.57
N TYR A 83 3.19 5.36 14.39
CA TYR A 83 3.20 6.81 14.36
C TYR A 83 2.89 7.32 12.95
N ILE A 84 1.77 8.01 12.80
CA ILE A 84 1.38 8.65 11.55
C ILE A 84 1.86 10.08 11.55
N TYR A 85 2.59 10.43 10.50
CA TYR A 85 3.12 11.76 10.32
C TYR A 85 1.98 12.80 10.18
N LEU A 86 2.01 13.86 11.00
CA LEU A 86 0.99 14.91 10.96
C LEU A 86 1.15 15.83 9.72
N PRO A 87 0.09 16.04 8.91
CA PRO A 87 0.13 16.93 7.75
C PRO A 87 0.59 18.35 8.11
N MET A 88 1.36 19.02 7.23
CA MET A 88 1.94 20.36 7.51
C MET A 88 0.91 21.39 7.98
N GLU A 89 -0.32 21.30 7.52
CA GLU A 89 -1.40 22.24 7.83
C GLU A 89 -1.80 22.20 9.31
N MET A 90 -1.71 21.00 9.91
CA MET A 90 -2.12 20.69 11.28
C MET A 90 -0.96 20.70 12.27
N ARG A 91 0.28 20.87 11.81
CA ARG A 91 1.44 20.97 12.69
C ARG A 91 1.42 22.26 13.49
N GLN A 92 1.79 22.18 14.76
CA GLN A 92 1.83 23.37 15.63
C GLN A 92 2.91 24.35 15.16
N ASN A 93 4.08 23.83 14.80
CA ASN A 93 5.18 24.66 14.27
C ASN A 93 5.29 24.49 12.76
N LYS A 94 4.74 25.47 12.03
CA LYS A 94 4.90 25.52 10.57
C LYS A 94 6.31 26.00 10.22
N PRO A 95 7.04 25.32 9.32
CA PRO A 95 8.35 25.78 8.90
C PRO A 95 8.22 27.18 8.27
N GLY A 96 9.06 28.12 8.72
CA GLY A 96 9.08 29.47 8.19
C GLY A 96 9.50 29.48 6.71
N TYR A 97 9.23 30.58 6.02
CA TYR A 97 9.61 30.73 4.60
C TYR A 97 11.12 30.53 4.38
N ARG A 98 11.94 30.93 5.37
CA ARG A 98 13.39 30.72 5.39
C ARG A 98 13.79 29.24 5.50
N ASP A 99 13.07 28.45 6.28
CA ASP A 99 13.35 27.01 6.45
C ASP A 99 12.94 26.21 5.21
N LYS A 100 11.84 26.61 4.56
CA LYS A 100 11.45 26.06 3.25
C LYS A 100 12.52 26.30 2.20
N LEU A 101 13.03 27.53 2.10
CA LEU A 101 14.15 27.86 1.20
C LEU A 101 15.39 27.05 1.52
N LYS A 102 15.79 26.93 2.79
CA LYS A 102 16.94 26.10 3.19
C LYS A 102 16.76 24.63 2.83
N SER A 103 15.55 24.08 2.99
CA SER A 103 15.27 22.68 2.66
C SER A 103 15.38 22.37 1.16
N LEU A 104 15.10 23.36 0.29
CA LEU A 104 15.27 23.23 -1.16
C LEU A 104 16.74 23.22 -1.60
N PHE A 105 17.64 23.86 -0.84
CA PHE A 105 19.08 23.86 -1.12
C PHE A 105 19.85 22.70 -0.47
N ASN A 106 19.20 21.92 0.42
CA ASN A 106 19.79 20.75 1.10
C ASN A 106 19.29 19.40 0.53
N LEU A 107 18.74 19.39 -0.69
CA LEU A 107 18.48 18.15 -1.41
C LEU A 107 19.82 17.47 -1.78
N PRO A 108 19.97 16.15 -1.53
CA PRO A 108 21.17 15.40 -1.91
C PRO A 108 21.34 15.30 -3.43
#